data_AF-A0A658NNW8-F1
#
_entry.id   AF-A0A658NNW8-F1
#
_cell.length_a   1.000
_cell.length_b   1.000
_cell.length_c   1.000
_cell.angle_alpha   90.00
_cell.angle_beta   90.00
_cell.angle_gamma   90.00
#
_symmetry.space_group_name_H-M   'P 1'
#
loop_
_entity.id
_entity.type
_entity.pdbx_description
1 polymer ?
#
loop_
_entity_poly.entity_id
_entity_poly.type
_entity_poly.pdbx_seq_one_letter_code
_entity_poly.pdbx_strand_id
1 'polypeptide(L)'
;QRDRHAQFLSALGVLAGTLEKIALEIRHLQRTEVREAEEPFRAGQKGSSAMPHKRNPVKCEQLCGLARVVRAHVLAALEDQALWH
;
A
#
# COMPACT_ATOMS: atom_id res chain seq x y z
N GLN A 1 22.61 11.92 -15.52
CA GLN A 1 22.49 12.48 -14.17
C GLN A 1 21.34 11.78 -13.46
N ARG A 2 21.59 11.21 -12.28
CA ARG A 2 20.64 10.30 -11.58
C ARG A 2 19.69 11.02 -10.61
N ASP A 3 19.89 12.32 -10.41
CA ASP A 3 18.97 13.23 -9.73
C ASP A 3 17.52 13.14 -10.24
N ARG A 4 17.32 13.01 -11.56
CA ARG A 4 15.98 12.85 -12.15
C ARG A 4 15.29 11.55 -11.72
N HIS A 5 16.06 10.47 -11.58
CA HIS A 5 15.55 9.18 -11.14
C HIS A 5 15.21 9.22 -9.65
N ALA A 6 16.07 9.82 -8.84
CA ALA A 6 15.84 10.06 -7.43
C ALA A 6 14.59 10.91 -7.17
N GLN A 7 14.41 11.98 -7.95
CA GLN A 7 13.21 12.83 -7.89
C GLN A 7 11.95 12.04 -8.24
N PHE A 8 11.98 11.28 -9.35
CA PHE A 8 10.84 10.48 -9.79
C PHE A 8 10.46 9.42 -8.75
N LEU A 9 11.42 8.67 -8.22
CA LEU A 9 11.16 7.66 -7.19
C LEU A 9 10.68 8.29 -5.87
N SER A 10 11.20 9.45 -5.50
CA SER A 10 10.71 10.21 -4.34
C SER A 10 9.24 10.61 -4.48
N ALA A 11 8.84 11.08 -5.67
CA ALA A 11 7.43 11.40 -5.95
C ALA A 11 6.53 10.16 -5.85
N LEU A 12 6.99 9.01 -6.36
CA LEU A 12 6.28 7.74 -6.19
C LEU A 12 6.20 7.30 -4.72
N GLY A 13 7.25 7.51 -3.93
CA GLY A 13 7.26 7.23 -2.49
C GLY A 13 6.23 8.05 -1.71
N VAL A 14 6.09 9.33 -2.03
CA VAL A 14 5.08 10.23 -1.43
C VAL A 14 3.66 9.79 -1.83
N LEU A 15 3.45 9.47 -3.11
CA LEU A 15 2.17 8.92 -3.59
C LEU A 15 1.82 7.62 -2.85
N ALA A 16 2.78 6.69 -2.72
CA ALA A 16 2.59 5.43 -2.03
C ALA A 16 2.24 5.63 -0.55
N GLY A 17 2.87 6.59 0.14
CA GLY A 17 2.50 6.97 1.51
C GLY A 17 1.05 7.47 1.63
N THR A 18 0.60 8.25 0.65
CA THR A 18 -0.80 8.73 0.60
C THR A 18 -1.77 7.58 0.38
N LEU A 19 -1.44 6.64 -0.51
CA LEU A 19 -2.24 5.44 -0.75
C LEU A 19 -2.30 4.54 0.50
N GLU A 20 -1.18 4.36 1.22
CA GLU A 20 -1.17 3.61 2.49
C GLU A 20 -2.08 4.27 3.53
N LYS A 21 -2.06 5.60 3.65
CA LYS A 21 -2.96 6.32 4.57
C LYS A 21 -4.43 6.03 4.25
N ILE A 22 -4.83 6.12 2.98
CA ILE A 22 -6.22 5.84 2.55
C ILE A 22 -6.57 4.38 2.81
N ALA A 23 -5.69 3.44 2.46
CA ALA A 23 -5.89 2.01 2.68
C ALA A 23 -6.00 1.68 4.18
N LEU A 24 -5.20 2.33 5.02
CA LEU A 24 -5.26 2.18 6.48
C LEU A 24 -6.62 2.63 7.02
N GLU A 25 -7.14 3.75 6.53
CA GLU A 25 -8.46 4.26 6.92
C GLU A 25 -9.56 3.26 6.55
N ILE A 26 -9.55 2.74 5.32
CA ILE A 26 -10.53 1.72 4.88
C ILE A 26 -10.46 0.48 5.78
N ARG A 27 -9.25 0.04 6.16
CA ARG A 27 -9.08 -1.08 7.11
C ARG A 27 -9.68 -0.76 8.48
N HIS A 28 -9.54 0.47 8.96
CA HIS A 28 -10.15 0.90 10.23
C HIS A 28 -11.67 0.94 10.18
N LEU A 29 -12.24 1.44 9.09
CA LEU A 29 -13.69 1.52 8.86
C LEU A 29 -14.33 0.14 8.65
N GLN A 30 -13.59 -0.83 8.10
CA GLN A 30 -14.07 -2.21 7.90
C GLN A 30 -13.99 -3.09 9.15
N ARG A 31 -13.44 -2.59 10.27
CA ARG A 31 -13.43 -3.35 11.54
C ARG A 31 -14.85 -3.75 11.93
N THR A 32 -14.99 -4.95 12.51
CA THR A 32 -16.29 -5.54 12.87
C THR A 32 -17.12 -4.64 13.79
N GLU A 33 -16.46 -3.88 14.65
CA GLU A 33 -17.08 -2.96 15.61
C GLU A 33 -17.53 -1.63 14.97
N VAL A 34 -17.00 -1.28 13.79
CA VAL A 34 -17.26 -0.02 13.08
C VAL A 34 -18.19 -0.25 11.89
N ARG A 35 -17.77 -1.09 10.93
CA ARG A 35 -18.54 -1.48 9.72
C ARG A 35 -19.12 -0.31 8.92
N GLU A 36 -18.38 0.78 8.81
CA GLU A 36 -18.79 1.96 8.03
C GLU A 36 -18.41 1.85 6.55
N ALA A 37 -17.40 1.05 6.22
CA ALA A 37 -16.99 0.75 4.85
C ALA A 37 -16.57 -0.71 4.71
N GLU A 38 -16.70 -1.28 3.50
CA GLU A 38 -16.25 -2.65 3.20
C GLU A 38 -15.67 -2.72 1.78
N GLU A 39 -14.56 -3.44 1.63
CA GLU A 39 -14.05 -3.81 0.32
C GLU A 39 -15.06 -4.64 -0.48
N PRO A 40 -15.14 -4.47 -1.81
CA PRO A 40 -16.02 -5.29 -2.63
C PRO A 40 -15.75 -6.78 -2.47
N PHE A 41 -16.78 -7.54 -2.11
CA PHE A 41 -16.74 -8.99 -1.95
C PHE A 41 -17.56 -9.66 -3.06
N ARG A 42 -16.90 -10.42 -3.95
CA ARG A 42 -17.54 -11.03 -5.12
C ARG A 42 -18.09 -12.41 -4.83
N ALA A 43 -19.07 -12.85 -5.62
CA ALA A 43 -19.55 -14.24 -5.59
C ALA A 43 -18.39 -15.21 -5.82
N GLY A 44 -18.29 -16.25 -4.98
CA GLY A 44 -17.21 -17.24 -5.03
C GLY A 44 -15.89 -16.79 -4.38
N GLN A 45 -15.75 -15.53 -3.95
CA GLN A 45 -14.59 -15.08 -3.19
C GLN A 45 -14.57 -15.74 -1.81
N LYS A 46 -13.42 -16.25 -1.38
CA LYS A 46 -13.21 -16.77 -0.02
C LYS A 46 -12.43 -15.75 0.79
N GLY A 47 -13.01 -15.26 1.88
CA GLY A 47 -12.30 -14.38 2.81
C GLY A 47 -11.47 -15.13 3.88
N SER A 48 -11.74 -16.42 4.09
CA SER A 48 -10.97 -17.33 4.93
C SER A 48 -11.15 -18.78 4.46
N SER A 49 -10.16 -19.63 4.75
CA SER A 49 -10.23 -21.07 4.48
C SER A 49 -11.24 -21.81 5.38
N ALA A 50 -11.41 -21.36 6.62
CA ALA A 50 -12.21 -22.04 7.63
C ALA A 50 -13.50 -21.30 8.02
N MET A 51 -13.57 -19.98 7.76
CA MET A 51 -14.68 -19.13 8.22
C MET A 51 -15.42 -18.49 7.04
N PRO A 52 -16.56 -19.05 6.59
CA PRO A 52 -17.30 -18.55 5.43
C PRO A 52 -17.81 -17.11 5.56
N HIS A 53 -18.05 -16.65 6.80
CA HIS A 53 -18.56 -15.31 7.08
C HIS A 53 -17.45 -14.24 7.10
N LYS A 54 -16.17 -14.63 7.10
CA LYS A 54 -15.07 -13.68 7.27
C LYS A 54 -14.86 -12.87 6.00
N ARG A 55 -14.83 -11.55 6.12
CA ARG A 55 -14.59 -10.61 5.02
C ARG A 55 -13.51 -9.60 5.42
N ASN A 56 -12.29 -9.82 4.92
CA ASN A 56 -11.12 -9.02 5.29
C ASN A 56 -10.82 -7.95 4.23
N PRO A 57 -10.29 -6.78 4.61
CA PRO A 57 -9.82 -5.73 3.70
C PRO A 57 -8.47 -6.10 3.07
N VAL A 58 -8.41 -7.24 2.36
CA VAL A 58 -7.14 -7.83 1.88
C VAL A 58 -6.40 -6.95 0.88
N LYS A 59 -7.12 -6.19 0.05
CA LYS A 59 -6.49 -5.32 -0.94
C LYS A 59 -5.85 -4.11 -0.28
N CYS A 60 -6.52 -3.51 0.69
CA CYS A 60 -5.99 -2.41 1.47
C CYS A 60 -4.81 -2.85 2.33
N GLU A 61 -4.85 -4.05 2.91
CA GLU A 61 -3.69 -4.65 3.59
C GLU A 61 -2.51 -4.83 2.63
N GLN A 62 -2.74 -5.36 1.43
CA GLN A 62 -1.73 -5.50 0.40
C GLN A 62 -1.14 -4.15 -0.02
N LEU A 63 -1.98 -3.12 -0.22
CA LEU A 63 -1.54 -1.77 -0.56
C LEU A 63 -0.63 -1.17 0.52
N CYS A 64 -0.95 -1.39 1.81
CA CYS A 64 -0.07 -0.97 2.91
C CYS A 64 1.31 -1.63 2.82
N GLY A 65 1.35 -2.93 2.52
CA GLY A 65 2.59 -3.67 2.32
C GLY A 65 3.41 -3.14 1.14
N LEU A 66 2.78 -3.01 -0.04
CA LEU A 66 3.45 -2.51 -1.25
C LEU A 66 3.96 -1.08 -1.09
N ALA A 67 3.22 -0.23 -0.39
CA ALA A 67 3.65 1.15 -0.13
C ALA A 67 4.97 1.22 0.64
N ARG A 68 5.20 0.31 1.59
CA ARG A 68 6.47 0.21 2.32
C ARG A 68 7.62 -0.19 1.42
N VAL A 69 7.40 -1.14 0.50
CA VAL A 69 8.39 -1.56 -0.49
C VAL A 69 8.75 -0.40 -1.42
N VAL A 70 7.76 0.33 -1.95
CA VAL A 70 8.01 1.49 -2.80
C VAL A 70 8.82 2.56 -2.07
N ARG A 71 8.47 2.89 -0.81
CA ARG A 71 9.22 3.88 -0.03
C ARG A 71 10.64 3.43 0.29
N ALA A 72 10.89 2.14 0.49
CA ALA A 72 12.24 1.62 0.71
C ALA A 72 13.16 1.88 -0.51
N HIS A 73 12.63 1.80 -1.74
CA HIS A 73 13.39 2.10 -2.95
C HIS A 73 13.77 3.58 -3.10
N VAL A 74 13.12 4.50 -2.39
CA VAL A 74 13.48 5.93 -2.44
C VAL A 74 14.88 6.15 -1.89
N LEU A 75 15.26 5.46 -0.80
CA LEU A 75 16.58 5.59 -0.22
C LEU A 75 17.66 5.15 -1.22
N ALA A 76 17.50 3.97 -1.82
CA ALA A 76 18.42 3.47 -2.84
C ALA A 76 18.56 4.44 -4.02
N ALA A 77 17.46 5.06 -4.45
CA ALA A 77 17.47 6.03 -5.55
C ALA A 77 18.25 7.31 -5.22
N LEU A 78 18.20 7.77 -3.97
CA LEU A 78 18.97 8.92 -3.49
C LEU A 78 20.46 8.58 -3.42
N GLU A 79 20.80 7.39 -2.91
CA GLU A 79 22.18 6.90 -2.83
C GLU A 79 22.81 6.72 -4.22
N ASP A 80 22.00 6.37 -5.22
CA ASP A 80 22.41 6.20 -6.61
C ASP A 80 22.85 7.51 -7.30
N GLN A 81 22.61 8.70 -6.71
CA GLN A 81 22.88 9.98 -7.36
C GLN A 81 24.38 10.26 -7.56
N ALA A 82 25.23 9.83 -6.62
CA ALA A 82 26.66 10.16 -6.59
C ALA A 82 27.46 9.26 -7.56
N LEU A 83 27.34 9.52 -8.85
CA LEU A 83 28.12 8.84 -9.88
C LEU A 83 29.52 9.43 -10.07
N TRP A 84 30.46 8.56 -10.43
CA TRP A 84 31.78 9.00 -10.90
C TRP A 84 31.72 9.30 -12.41
N HIS A 85 32.36 10.40 -12.80
CA HIS A 85 32.50 10.88 -14.19
C HIS A 85 31.21 10.74 -15.03
#